data_AF-A0A8H3BYL2-F1
#
_entry.id   AF-A0A8H3BYL2-F1
#
_cell.length_a   1.000
_cell.length_b   1.000
_cell.length_c   1.000
_cell.angle_alpha   90.00
_cell.angle_beta   90.00
_cell.angle_gamma   90.00
#
_symmetry.space_group_name_H-M   'P 1'
#
loop_
_entity.id
_entity.type
_entity.pdbx_description
1 polymer ?
#
loop_
_entity_poly.entity_id
_entity_poly.type
_entity_poly.pdbx_seq_one_letter_code
_entity_poly.pdbx_strand_id
1 'polypeptide(L)'
;MFTISALPARHIASGDDYYDRARQHPDVMYLEVEADDELNSTASRLTSPGEPITSSQAFMRGHGTFVEGEQVIASVSGTVERVNKLVSVKPVKSRYTPEVGDLVVGRITEACPTTFAGITFLQLATGAK
;
A
#
# COMPACT_ATOMS: atom_id res chain seq x y z
N MET A 1 26.79 -22.35 -53.14
CA MET A 1 25.35 -22.38 -53.48
C MET A 1 24.63 -23.12 -52.37
N PHE A 2 23.86 -22.42 -51.55
CA PHE A 2 22.88 -23.02 -50.63
C PHE A 2 21.67 -22.10 -50.57
N THR A 3 20.48 -22.64 -50.83
CA THR A 3 19.19 -21.96 -50.84
C THR A 3 18.56 -22.02 -49.46
N ILE A 4 18.16 -20.87 -48.90
CA ILE A 4 17.41 -20.80 -47.63
C ILE A 4 15.93 -20.84 -48.00
N SER A 5 15.20 -21.87 -47.54
CA SER A 5 13.76 -21.98 -47.77
C SER A 5 13.02 -20.91 -46.97
N ALA A 6 12.09 -20.23 -47.64
CA ALA A 6 11.26 -19.19 -47.05
C ALA A 6 10.35 -19.78 -45.97
N LEU A 7 10.45 -19.23 -44.75
CA LEU A 7 9.47 -19.45 -43.69
C LEU A 7 8.18 -18.68 -44.01
N PRO A 8 6.99 -19.25 -43.77
CA PRO A 8 5.73 -18.58 -44.07
C PRO A 8 5.51 -17.37 -43.16
N ALA A 9 4.99 -16.28 -43.74
CA ALA A 9 4.66 -15.05 -43.04
C ALA A 9 3.64 -15.33 -41.93
N ARG A 10 4.11 -15.29 -40.67
CA ARG A 10 3.23 -15.31 -39.51
C ARG A 10 2.76 -13.88 -39.28
N HIS A 11 1.46 -13.71 -39.46
CA HIS A 11 0.69 -12.51 -39.20
C HIS A 11 1.10 -11.91 -37.84
N ILE A 12 1.57 -10.67 -37.86
CA ILE A 12 1.80 -9.86 -36.67
C ILE A 12 0.41 -9.59 -36.10
N ALA A 13 0.03 -10.33 -35.06
CA ALA A 13 -1.15 -10.03 -34.28
C ALA A 13 -0.87 -8.74 -33.50
N SER A 14 -1.61 -7.69 -33.82
CA SER A 14 -1.64 -6.44 -33.08
C SER A 14 -1.96 -6.74 -31.61
N GLY A 15 -1.31 -6.04 -30.68
CA GLY A 15 -1.42 -6.25 -29.24
C GLY A 15 -2.77 -5.85 -28.62
N ASP A 16 -3.81 -5.67 -29.44
CA ASP A 16 -5.09 -5.11 -29.03
C ASP A 16 -6.16 -6.20 -28.78
N ASP A 17 -5.86 -7.46 -29.13
CA ASP A 17 -6.82 -8.57 -29.11
C ASP A 17 -6.93 -9.26 -27.73
N TYR A 18 -6.11 -8.87 -26.75
CA TYR A 18 -6.07 -9.53 -25.44
C TYR A 18 -7.34 -9.26 -24.61
N TYR A 19 -7.91 -8.05 -24.74
CA TYR A 19 -9.11 -7.66 -23.99
C TYR A 19 -10.40 -8.27 -24.55
N ASP A 20 -10.45 -8.63 -25.83
CA ASP A 20 -11.70 -9.06 -26.47
C ASP A 20 -12.04 -10.54 -26.29
N ARG A 21 -11.09 -11.39 -25.84
CA ARG A 21 -11.38 -12.80 -25.53
C ARG A 21 -11.93 -13.06 -24.13
N ALA A 22 -11.93 -12.07 -23.23
CA ALA A 22 -12.45 -12.23 -21.87
C ALA A 22 -13.98 -12.07 -21.76
N ARG A 23 -14.68 -11.73 -22.86
CA ARG A 23 -16.12 -11.38 -22.84
C ARG A 23 -17.10 -12.52 -23.11
N GLN A 24 -16.63 -13.75 -23.29
CA GLN A 24 -17.50 -14.91 -23.60
C GLN A 24 -17.38 -16.04 -22.58
N HIS A 25 -17.18 -15.70 -21.31
CA HIS A 25 -17.47 -16.63 -20.22
C HIS A 25 -18.93 -16.42 -19.78
N PRO A 26 -19.84 -17.39 -19.99
CA PRO A 26 -21.28 -17.23 -19.75
C PRO A 26 -21.69 -17.20 -18.27
N ASP A 27 -20.76 -16.95 -17.36
CA ASP A 27 -20.95 -16.92 -15.91
C ASP A 27 -20.28 -15.71 -15.22
N VAL A 28 -19.74 -14.75 -15.98
CA VAL A 28 -19.45 -13.41 -15.44
C VAL A 28 -20.69 -12.54 -15.47
N MET A 29 -21.64 -12.90 -14.60
CA MET A 29 -22.70 -12.01 -14.15
C MET A 29 -22.06 -10.71 -13.62
N TYR A 30 -22.63 -9.59 -14.03
CA TYR A 30 -22.26 -8.23 -13.65
C TYR A 30 -22.11 -8.13 -12.12
N LEU A 31 -20.87 -8.03 -11.64
CA LEU A 31 -20.63 -7.44 -10.33
C LEU A 31 -20.80 -5.93 -10.52
N GLU A 32 -22.01 -5.44 -10.32
CA GLU A 32 -22.21 -4.04 -9.97
C GLU A 32 -21.39 -3.80 -8.70
N VAL A 33 -20.28 -3.08 -8.83
CA VAL A 33 -19.56 -2.57 -7.66
C VAL A 33 -20.36 -1.38 -7.16
N GLU A 34 -21.47 -1.68 -6.49
CA GLU A 34 -22.07 -0.71 -5.59
C GLU A 34 -21.03 -0.44 -4.49
N ALA A 35 -20.57 0.81 -4.43
CA ALA A 35 -19.58 1.28 -3.48
C ALA A 35 -20.22 1.40 -2.10
N ASP A 36 -20.61 0.28 -1.52
CA ASP A 36 -21.16 0.21 -0.17
C ASP A 36 -19.99 0.12 0.81
N ASP A 37 -19.60 1.29 1.31
CA ASP A 37 -18.50 1.57 2.25
C ASP A 37 -18.70 0.94 3.67
N GLU A 38 -19.58 -0.07 3.84
CA GLU A 38 -19.94 -0.63 5.15
C GLU A 38 -19.65 -2.14 5.34
N LEU A 39 -19.26 -2.89 4.30
CA LEU A 39 -19.11 -4.37 4.40
C LEU A 39 -17.70 -4.88 4.70
N ASN A 40 -16.75 -4.03 5.10
CA ASN A 40 -15.36 -4.44 5.31
C ASN A 40 -14.86 -4.32 6.75
N SER A 41 -15.61 -4.85 7.72
CA SER A 41 -15.15 -4.94 9.10
C SER A 41 -14.18 -6.11 9.36
N THR A 42 -13.99 -7.02 8.40
CA THR A 42 -13.10 -8.19 8.58
C THR A 42 -11.98 -8.36 7.55
N ALA A 43 -11.96 -7.62 6.43
CA ALA A 43 -10.82 -7.67 5.50
C ALA A 43 -9.96 -6.40 5.58
N SER A 44 -8.66 -6.57 5.68
CA SER A 44 -7.69 -5.48 5.68
C SER A 44 -7.70 -4.75 4.34
N ARG A 45 -8.26 -3.53 4.26
CA ARG A 45 -8.23 -2.72 3.03
C ARG A 45 -6.79 -2.27 2.76
N LEU A 46 -6.19 -2.81 1.70
CA LEU A 46 -4.90 -2.35 1.20
C LEU A 46 -5.08 -1.08 0.37
N THR A 47 -4.10 -0.20 0.43
CA THR A 47 -4.09 1.05 -0.34
C THR A 47 -2.78 1.25 -1.07
N SER A 48 -2.84 1.98 -2.17
CA SER A 48 -1.69 2.49 -2.93
C SER A 48 -1.43 3.97 -2.63
N PRO A 49 -0.18 4.46 -2.73
CA PRO A 49 0.12 5.87 -2.50
C PRO A 49 -0.61 6.73 -3.55
N GLY A 50 -1.26 7.80 -3.11
CA GLY A 50 -2.08 8.68 -3.95
C GLY A 50 -3.54 8.25 -4.06
N GLU A 51 -3.93 7.13 -3.47
CA GLU A 51 -5.33 6.68 -3.48
C GLU A 51 -6.18 7.47 -2.46
N PRO A 52 -7.35 7.99 -2.87
CA PRO A 52 -8.29 8.62 -1.95
C PRO A 52 -8.96 7.58 -1.04
N ILE A 53 -8.91 7.82 0.27
CA ILE A 53 -9.45 6.89 1.27
C ILE A 53 -10.85 7.32 1.72
N THR A 54 -11.02 8.58 2.11
CA THR A 54 -12.29 9.11 2.66
C THR A 54 -12.32 10.64 2.65
N SER A 55 -13.46 11.24 3.00
CA SER A 55 -13.57 12.71 3.13
C SER A 55 -12.94 13.24 4.42
N SER A 56 -12.23 14.36 4.32
CA SER A 56 -11.55 15.02 5.45
C SER A 56 -12.50 15.67 6.46
N GLN A 57 -13.77 15.88 6.10
CA GLN A 57 -14.77 16.49 6.99
C GLN A 57 -15.27 15.52 8.07
N ALA A 58 -15.34 14.22 7.75
CA ALA A 58 -15.88 13.20 8.64
C ALA A 58 -14.80 12.53 9.51
N PHE A 59 -13.55 12.52 9.03
CA PHE A 59 -12.45 11.77 9.64
C PHE A 59 -11.21 12.64 9.88
N MET A 60 -10.54 12.39 11.00
CA MET A 60 -9.22 12.91 11.33
C MET A 60 -8.14 12.11 10.60
N ARG A 61 -7.15 12.82 10.06
CA ARG A 61 -5.96 12.22 9.43
C ARG A 61 -4.94 11.75 10.48
N GLY A 62 -4.46 10.52 10.33
CA GLY A 62 -3.36 9.95 11.09
C GLY A 62 -2.08 9.79 10.26
N HIS A 63 -1.17 8.96 10.74
CA HIS A 63 0.08 8.64 10.04
C HIS A 63 -0.19 7.95 8.69
N GLY A 64 0.69 8.18 7.72
CA GLY A 64 0.58 7.58 6.39
C GLY A 64 -0.55 8.14 5.53
N THR A 65 -1.16 9.27 5.95
CA THR A 65 -2.20 9.97 5.19
C THR A 65 -1.89 11.47 5.13
N PHE A 66 -2.35 12.10 4.05
CA PHE A 66 -2.36 13.55 3.89
C PHE A 66 -3.74 13.99 3.42
N VAL A 67 -4.02 15.29 3.51
CA VAL A 67 -5.28 15.86 3.04
C VAL A 67 -4.98 16.72 1.84
N GLU A 68 -5.73 16.51 0.77
CA GLU A 68 -5.72 17.33 -0.44
C GLU A 68 -7.16 17.73 -0.75
N GLY A 69 -7.46 19.03 -0.60
CA GLY A 69 -8.83 19.54 -0.67
C GLY A 69 -9.73 18.92 0.41
N GLU A 70 -10.83 18.29 -0.04
CA GLU A 70 -11.87 17.69 0.80
C GLU A 70 -11.69 16.18 1.02
N GLN A 71 -10.55 15.61 0.59
CA GLN A 71 -10.27 14.18 0.66
C GLN A 71 -8.97 13.87 1.41
N VAL A 72 -9.01 12.78 2.17
CA VAL A 72 -7.85 12.14 2.80
C VAL A 72 -7.27 11.14 1.82
N ILE A 73 -6.00 11.32 1.48
CA ILE A 73 -5.28 10.51 0.51
C ILE A 73 -4.18 9.71 1.22
N ALA A 74 -3.95 8.47 0.80
CA ALA A 74 -2.87 7.63 1.27
C ALA A 74 -1.50 8.17 0.82
N SER A 75 -0.57 8.35 1.75
CA SER A 75 0.83 8.69 1.42
C SER A 75 1.68 7.45 1.13
N VAL A 76 1.29 6.28 1.65
CA VAL A 76 2.11 5.07 1.67
C VAL A 76 1.29 3.84 1.30
N SER A 77 1.94 2.83 0.72
CA SER A 77 1.31 1.53 0.47
C SER A 77 1.17 0.75 1.78
N GLY A 78 -0.05 0.36 2.13
CA GLY A 78 -0.28 -0.25 3.42
C GLY A 78 -1.71 -0.69 3.66
N THR A 79 -1.99 -1.13 4.88
CA THR A 79 -3.35 -1.42 5.34
C THR A 79 -3.95 -0.17 5.96
N VAL A 80 -5.20 0.14 5.62
CA VAL A 80 -5.95 1.23 6.23
C VAL A 80 -6.47 0.79 7.59
N GLU A 81 -5.99 1.45 8.64
CA GLU A 81 -6.46 1.28 10.01
C GLU A 81 -7.42 2.44 10.34
N ARG A 82 -8.65 2.09 10.69
CA ARG A 82 -9.66 3.06 11.14
C ARG A 82 -9.96 2.81 12.60
N VAL A 83 -9.67 3.80 13.44
CA VAL A 83 -9.92 3.75 14.87
C VAL A 83 -10.78 4.95 15.23
N ASN A 84 -12.07 4.71 15.47
CA ASN A 84 -13.07 5.77 15.64
C ASN A 84 -13.09 6.71 14.43
N LYS A 85 -12.92 8.01 14.68
CA LYS A 85 -12.82 9.04 13.64
C LYS A 85 -11.40 9.22 13.11
N LEU A 86 -10.41 8.42 13.53
CA LEU A 86 -9.04 8.51 13.05
C LEU A 86 -8.79 7.49 11.94
N VAL A 87 -8.24 7.96 10.82
CA VAL A 87 -7.83 7.11 9.70
C VAL A 87 -6.32 7.21 9.54
N SER A 88 -5.63 6.08 9.59
CA SER A 88 -4.20 5.97 9.34
C SER A 88 -3.89 4.84 8.39
N VAL A 89 -2.74 4.90 7.72
CA VAL A 89 -2.27 3.81 6.87
C VAL A 89 -1.02 3.21 7.51
N LYS A 90 -1.11 1.92 7.88
CA LYS A 90 0.02 1.15 8.35
C LYS A 90 0.80 0.61 7.14
N PRO A 91 2.02 1.09 6.89
CA PRO A 91 2.80 0.68 5.73
C PRO A 91 3.19 -0.80 5.84
N VAL A 92 3.38 -1.46 4.70
CA VAL A 92 3.85 -2.85 4.65
C VAL A 92 5.26 -3.01 5.25
N LYS A 93 6.09 -1.97 5.11
CA LYS A 93 7.43 -1.89 5.71
C LYS A 93 7.64 -0.49 6.29
N SER A 94 8.03 -0.41 7.57
CA SER A 94 8.46 0.82 8.22
C SER A 94 9.72 0.59 9.03
N ARG A 95 10.41 1.68 9.36
CA ARG A 95 11.41 1.69 10.43
C ARG A 95 10.69 1.65 11.78
N TYR A 96 11.43 1.32 12.83
CA TYR A 96 10.96 1.39 14.20
C TYR A 96 10.49 2.81 14.56
N THR A 97 9.24 2.91 15.02
CA THR A 97 8.65 4.13 15.57
C THR A 97 8.63 3.99 17.09
N PRO A 98 9.42 4.76 17.84
CA PRO A 98 9.52 4.58 19.27
C PRO A 98 8.23 4.96 20.00
N GLU A 99 7.73 4.05 20.83
CA GLU A 99 6.60 4.31 21.73
C GLU A 99 7.06 4.32 23.20
N VAL A 100 6.26 4.97 24.05
CA VAL A 100 6.56 5.03 25.48
C VAL A 100 6.43 3.64 26.09
N GLY A 101 7.51 3.16 26.71
CA GLY A 101 7.56 1.83 27.34
C GLY A 101 8.29 0.76 26.53
N ASP A 102 8.75 1.09 25.33
CA ASP A 102 9.53 0.16 24.52
C ASP A 102 10.93 -0.09 25.12
N LEU A 103 11.33 -1.36 25.12
CA LEU A 103 12.69 -1.78 25.47
C LEU A 103 13.50 -1.96 24.18
N VAL A 104 14.53 -1.15 24.01
CA VAL A 104 15.35 -1.12 22.78
C VAL A 104 16.83 -1.24 23.08
N VAL A 105 17.57 -1.88 22.17
CA VAL A 105 19.03 -1.90 22.19
C VAL A 105 19.54 -1.07 21.02
N GLY A 106 20.31 -0.03 21.36
CA GLY A 106 20.89 0.90 20.40
C GLY A 106 22.40 0.85 20.38
N ARG A 107 22.99 1.12 19.21
CA ARG A 107 24.43 1.40 19.07
C ARG A 107 24.64 2.91 19.06
N ILE A 108 25.52 3.39 19.94
CA ILE A 108 25.94 4.80 19.99
C ILE A 108 26.85 5.07 18.79
N THR A 109 26.52 6.06 17.95
CA THR A 109 27.42 6.51 16.87
C THR A 109 28.13 7.81 17.21
N GLU A 110 27.52 8.71 17.98
CA GLU A 110 28.08 10.01 18.30
C GLU A 110 27.93 10.33 19.79
N ALA A 111 28.95 10.96 20.37
CA ALA A 111 28.94 11.41 21.76
C ALA A 111 29.28 12.90 21.83
N CYS A 112 28.36 13.67 22.40
CA CYS A 112 28.52 15.07 22.77
C CYS A 112 28.79 15.13 24.30
N PRO A 113 29.41 16.19 24.86
CA PRO A 113 29.84 16.20 26.27
C PRO A 113 28.75 15.89 27.31
N THR A 114 27.48 16.15 26.99
CA THR A 114 26.34 15.90 27.89
C THR A 114 25.31 14.92 27.33
N THR A 115 25.43 14.51 26.07
CA THR A 115 24.36 13.78 25.35
C THR A 115 24.94 12.86 24.30
N PHE A 116 24.36 11.67 24.12
CA PHE A 116 24.66 10.81 22.97
C PHE A 116 23.76 11.19 21.79
N ALA A 117 24.36 11.37 20.62
CA ALA A 117 23.66 11.62 19.36
C ALA A 117 23.79 10.38 18.45
N GLY A 118 22.87 10.24 17.50
CA GLY A 118 22.94 9.15 16.52
C GLY A 118 22.78 7.74 17.11
N ILE A 119 21.85 7.53 18.03
CA ILE A 119 21.57 6.17 18.51
C ILE A 119 20.83 5.42 17.39
N THR A 120 21.50 4.43 16.80
CA THR A 120 20.84 3.53 15.84
C THR A 120 20.26 2.36 16.62
N PHE A 121 18.95 2.26 16.65
CA PHE A 121 18.25 1.14 17.25
C PHE A 121 18.41 -0.10 16.35
N LEU A 122 19.06 -1.14 16.87
CA LEU A 122 18.98 -2.47 16.30
C LEU A 122 17.64 -3.01 16.78
N GLN A 123 16.70 -3.21 15.86
CA GLN A 123 15.35 -3.63 16.21
C GLN A 123 15.41 -4.98 16.95
N LEU A 124 15.29 -4.95 18.28
CA LEU A 124 14.90 -6.10 19.05
C LEU A 124 13.41 -6.29 18.76
N ALA A 125 13.11 -7.23 17.88
CA ALA A 125 11.77 -7.80 17.84
C ALA A 125 11.54 -8.43 19.22
N THR A 126 10.77 -7.77 20.08
CA THR A 126 10.31 -8.41 21.31
C THR A 126 8.85 -8.06 21.51
N GLY A 127 8.03 -9.10 21.44
CA GLY A 127 6.62 -9.07 21.83
C GLY A 127 5.68 -8.72 20.70
N ALA A 128 5.13 -9.75 20.07
CA ALA A 128 3.80 -9.67 19.50
C ALA A 128 2.84 -9.03 20.53
N LYS A 129 2.06 -8.05 20.07
CA LYS A 129 0.69 -7.87 20.54
C LYS A 129 -0.22 -8.36 19.44
#